data_AF-A0A0U2ZEU8-F1
#
_entry.id   AF-A0A0U2ZEU8-F1
#
_cell.length_a   1.000
_cell.length_b   1.000
_cell.length_c   1.000
_cell.angle_alpha   90.00
_cell.angle_beta   90.00
_cell.angle_gamma   90.00
#
_symmetry.space_group_name_H-M   'P 1'
#
loop_
_entity.id
_entity.type
_entity.pdbx_description
1 polymer ?
#
loop_
_entity_poly.entity_id
_entity_poly.type
_entity_poly.pdbx_seq_one_letter_code
_entity_poly.pdbx_strand_id
1 'polypeptide(L)'
;MKKVIDMIDSKSITTGVSLVDLKKAEKQLGALFPDEFKDLYLETNGAEFGEWVLFSLTMIQNQSNRPENLPTDMICIGENKSGDKLCYRIRKRWMQEHVYRWNVKSGNTENKASTLYEFIDWFVPKKNAGKSQLIGHFAVESGELVVTDPCYSMEDTEMQVHLANVKKGQWTASISYTDDETVKTLTAYFAEKKPSGKWHVCDRLIGVDSAQAGIFDANLFGKDESIPGEVENVYDIEIDEEGLKYYVACSDSVASDEQGGIVPGGTVAMSGYGDGMYEVRIKYNVSKEIVGVMIDFGDEE
;
A
#
# COMPACT_ATOMS: atom_id res chain seq x y z
N MET A 1 -11.76 3.14 -8.30
CA MET A 1 -12.43 4.45 -8.14
C MET A 1 -12.64 4.85 -6.68
N LYS A 2 -13.20 4.00 -5.79
CA LYS A 2 -13.23 4.24 -4.32
C LYS A 2 -11.87 4.72 -3.78
N LYS A 3 -10.79 4.06 -4.22
CA LYS A 3 -9.41 4.41 -3.88
C LYS A 3 -9.04 5.89 -4.11
N VAL A 4 -9.48 6.56 -5.18
CA VAL A 4 -9.05 7.94 -5.48
C VAL A 4 -9.72 8.97 -4.58
N ILE A 5 -11.00 8.79 -4.29
CA ILE A 5 -11.75 9.66 -3.38
C ILE A 5 -11.22 9.55 -1.95
N ASP A 6 -10.84 8.34 -1.53
CA ASP A 6 -10.25 8.10 -0.20
C ASP A 6 -8.88 8.79 -0.02
N MET A 7 -8.19 9.12 -1.12
CA MET A 7 -6.88 9.78 -1.12
C MET A 7 -6.96 11.32 -1.14
N ILE A 8 -8.11 11.88 -1.51
CA ILE A 8 -8.34 13.32 -1.53
C ILE A 8 -8.59 13.83 -0.11
N ASP A 9 -8.24 15.09 0.20
CA ASP A 9 -8.54 15.65 1.51
C ASP A 9 -10.05 15.64 1.75
N SER A 10 -10.50 14.79 2.68
CA SER A 10 -11.89 14.63 3.09
C SER A 10 -12.61 15.96 3.40
N LYS A 11 -11.89 16.99 3.85
CA LYS A 11 -12.46 18.32 4.15
C LYS A 11 -12.70 19.17 2.91
N SER A 12 -12.05 18.83 1.80
CA SER A 12 -12.13 19.51 0.51
C SER A 12 -13.18 18.89 -0.43
N ILE A 13 -13.71 17.71 -0.10
CA ILE A 13 -14.71 17.02 -0.91
C ILE A 13 -15.97 17.88 -1.00
N THR A 14 -16.35 18.21 -2.23
CA THR A 14 -17.58 18.95 -2.53
C THR A 14 -18.56 18.01 -3.21
N THR A 15 -19.85 18.37 -3.23
CA THR A 15 -20.83 17.57 -3.97
C THR A 15 -20.46 17.49 -5.45
N GLY A 16 -20.34 16.27 -5.97
CA GLY A 16 -20.07 16.01 -7.38
C GLY A 16 -21.14 16.55 -8.33
N VAL A 17 -20.82 16.49 -9.63
CA VAL A 17 -21.67 16.99 -10.72
C VAL A 17 -22.54 15.86 -11.30
N SER A 18 -23.57 16.23 -12.05
CA SER A 18 -24.36 15.23 -12.79
C SER A 18 -23.69 14.84 -14.11
N LEU A 19 -24.04 13.66 -14.64
CA LEU A 19 -23.69 13.25 -16.01
C LEU A 19 -24.15 14.26 -17.07
N VAL A 20 -25.23 15.00 -16.80
CA VAL A 20 -25.75 16.03 -17.71
C VAL A 20 -24.79 17.22 -17.76
N ASP A 21 -24.22 17.61 -16.62
CA ASP A 21 -23.28 18.73 -16.53
C ASP A 21 -21.94 18.37 -17.18
N LEU A 22 -21.46 17.14 -17.01
CA LEU A 22 -20.28 16.63 -17.72
C LEU A 22 -20.47 16.68 -19.24
N LYS A 23 -21.61 16.18 -19.76
CA LYS A 23 -21.90 16.22 -21.20
C LYS A 23 -22.00 17.64 -21.76
N LYS A 24 -22.55 18.58 -20.99
CA LYS A 24 -22.55 20.01 -21.37
C LYS A 24 -21.13 20.56 -21.44
N ALA A 25 -20.29 20.21 -20.47
CA ALA A 25 -18.89 20.60 -20.44
C ALA A 25 -18.12 20.11 -21.66
N GLU A 26 -18.22 18.81 -21.98
CA GLU A 26 -17.56 18.20 -23.12
C GLU A 26 -17.97 18.86 -24.44
N LYS A 27 -19.27 19.15 -24.57
CA LYS A 27 -19.81 19.87 -25.73
C LYS A 27 -19.24 21.28 -25.85
N GLN A 28 -19.10 22.00 -24.74
CA GLN A 28 -18.55 23.36 -24.70
C GLN A 28 -17.04 23.37 -25.00
N LEU A 29 -16.29 22.43 -24.44
CA LEU A 29 -14.86 22.28 -24.65
C LEU A 29 -14.51 21.66 -26.00
N GLY A 30 -15.48 21.01 -26.66
CA GLY A 30 -15.27 20.29 -27.92
C GLY A 30 -14.41 19.04 -27.74
N ALA A 31 -14.34 18.50 -26.52
CA ALA A 31 -13.50 17.37 -26.16
C ALA A 31 -14.17 16.48 -25.12
N LEU A 32 -14.06 15.16 -25.31
CA LEU A 32 -14.54 14.13 -24.40
C LEU A 32 -13.56 13.95 -23.23
N PHE A 33 -14.09 13.83 -22.02
CA PHE A 33 -13.30 13.59 -20.82
C PHE A 33 -12.86 12.11 -20.73
N PRO A 34 -11.68 11.84 -20.14
CA PRO A 34 -11.31 10.49 -19.74
C PRO A 34 -12.34 9.91 -18.76
N ASP A 35 -12.50 8.59 -18.75
CA ASP A 35 -13.45 7.93 -17.84
C ASP A 35 -13.13 8.24 -16.37
N GLU A 36 -11.86 8.12 -15.99
CA GLU A 36 -11.35 8.45 -14.65
C GLU A 36 -11.67 9.89 -14.20
N PHE A 37 -11.62 10.86 -15.12
CA PHE A 37 -11.99 12.24 -14.80
C PHE A 37 -13.48 12.38 -14.53
N LYS A 38 -14.33 11.73 -15.34
CA LYS A 38 -15.79 11.78 -15.16
C LYS A 38 -16.17 11.13 -13.84
N ASP A 39 -15.64 9.94 -13.62
CA ASP A 39 -15.73 9.15 -12.40
C ASP A 39 -15.41 9.98 -11.15
N LEU A 40 -14.26 10.68 -11.14
CA LEU A 40 -13.90 11.57 -10.04
C LEU A 40 -14.90 12.72 -9.88
N TYR A 41 -15.32 13.35 -10.97
CA TYR A 41 -16.18 14.54 -10.92
C TYR A 41 -17.65 14.23 -10.60
N LEU A 42 -18.10 12.99 -10.81
CA LEU A 42 -19.40 12.51 -10.32
C LEU A 42 -19.43 12.45 -8.79
N GLU A 43 -18.29 12.20 -8.16
CA GLU A 43 -18.16 12.11 -6.70
C GLU A 43 -17.80 13.47 -6.07
N THR A 44 -16.94 14.28 -6.72
CA THR A 44 -16.53 15.60 -6.21
C THR A 44 -16.31 16.67 -7.29
N ASN A 45 -16.78 17.90 -7.08
CA ASN A 45 -16.67 18.98 -8.09
C ASN A 45 -15.43 19.87 -7.87
N GLY A 46 -14.26 19.25 -7.91
CA GLY A 46 -13.00 19.81 -7.42
C GLY A 46 -12.60 19.19 -6.08
N ALA A 47 -11.33 19.29 -5.75
CA ALA A 47 -10.73 18.56 -4.62
C ALA A 47 -9.33 19.09 -4.33
N GLU A 48 -8.88 18.98 -3.09
CA GLU A 48 -7.49 19.22 -2.71
C GLU A 48 -6.78 17.89 -2.44
N PHE A 49 -5.54 17.76 -2.92
CA PHE A 49 -4.68 16.63 -2.62
C PHE A 49 -3.23 17.11 -2.52
N GLY A 50 -2.58 16.86 -1.39
CA GLY A 50 -1.24 17.39 -1.13
C GLY A 50 -1.16 18.91 -1.26
N GLU A 51 -0.41 19.37 -2.27
CA GLU A 51 -0.30 20.80 -2.59
C GLU A 51 -1.14 21.24 -3.80
N TRP A 52 -1.93 20.34 -4.37
CA TRP A 52 -2.72 20.55 -5.56
C TRP A 52 -4.20 20.79 -5.25
N VAL A 53 -4.81 21.61 -6.08
CA VAL A 53 -6.25 21.90 -6.09
C VAL A 53 -6.79 21.63 -7.49
N LEU A 54 -7.74 20.70 -7.60
CA LEU A 54 -8.54 20.49 -8.81
C LEU A 54 -9.60 21.57 -8.92
N PHE A 55 -9.73 22.13 -10.11
CA PHE A 55 -10.70 23.17 -10.41
C PHE A 55 -12.11 22.58 -10.50
N SER A 56 -13.11 23.37 -10.10
CA SER A 56 -14.50 22.98 -10.37
C SER A 56 -14.75 22.81 -11.87
N LEU A 57 -15.74 21.98 -12.24
CA LEU A 57 -16.10 21.76 -13.63
C LEU A 57 -16.39 23.08 -14.36
N THR A 58 -17.05 24.04 -13.70
CA THR A 58 -17.35 25.37 -14.25
C THR A 58 -16.07 26.15 -14.57
N MET A 59 -15.05 26.10 -13.71
CA MET A 59 -13.76 26.76 -13.95
C MET A 59 -13.03 26.15 -15.15
N ILE A 60 -13.09 24.82 -15.28
CA ILE A 60 -12.49 24.08 -16.41
C ILE A 60 -13.22 24.43 -17.71
N GLN A 61 -14.55 24.39 -17.72
CA GLN A 61 -15.41 24.75 -18.86
C GLN A 61 -15.13 26.17 -19.37
N ASN A 62 -15.01 27.12 -18.45
CA ASN A 62 -14.79 28.52 -18.77
C ASN A 62 -13.30 28.84 -19.01
N GLN A 63 -12.42 27.85 -18.85
CA GLN A 63 -10.97 28.00 -18.92
C GLN A 63 -10.46 29.18 -18.06
N SER A 64 -11.11 29.41 -16.91
CA SER A 64 -10.93 30.63 -16.11
C SER A 64 -9.52 30.77 -15.54
N ASN A 65 -8.83 29.64 -15.33
CA ASN A 65 -7.48 29.58 -14.78
C ASN A 65 -6.42 29.17 -15.82
N ARG A 66 -6.75 29.29 -17.12
CA ARG A 66 -5.83 28.96 -18.21
C ARG A 66 -4.71 30.01 -18.29
N PRO A 67 -3.42 29.61 -18.23
CA PRO A 67 -2.31 30.50 -18.52
C PRO A 67 -2.29 30.95 -19.98
N GLU A 68 -1.88 32.20 -20.24
CA GLU A 68 -1.80 32.76 -21.60
C GLU A 68 -0.88 31.93 -22.53
N ASN A 69 0.23 31.42 -21.98
CA ASN A 69 1.25 30.67 -22.74
C ASN A 69 1.00 29.15 -22.76
N LEU A 70 -0.13 28.67 -22.24
CA LEU A 70 -0.45 27.24 -22.30
C LEU A 70 -0.77 26.84 -23.75
N PRO A 71 -0.20 25.74 -24.29
CA PRO A 71 -0.52 25.24 -25.62
C PRO A 71 -2.04 25.09 -25.86
N THR A 72 -2.52 25.52 -27.03
CA THR A 72 -3.96 25.58 -27.36
C THR A 72 -4.64 24.21 -27.35
N ASP A 73 -3.86 23.13 -27.50
CA ASP A 73 -4.32 21.75 -27.42
C ASP A 73 -4.39 21.23 -25.97
N MET A 74 -4.28 22.08 -24.95
CA MET A 74 -4.34 21.67 -23.55
C MET A 74 -5.50 22.29 -22.79
N ILE A 75 -6.06 21.54 -21.84
CA ILE A 75 -7.08 21.98 -20.88
C ILE A 75 -6.47 21.92 -19.49
N CYS A 76 -6.56 23.02 -18.77
CA CYS A 76 -6.12 23.12 -17.39
C CYS A 76 -7.21 22.62 -16.44
N ILE A 77 -6.87 21.69 -15.56
CA ILE A 77 -7.80 21.04 -14.62
C ILE A 77 -7.47 21.29 -13.15
N GLY A 78 -6.30 21.82 -12.84
CA GLY A 78 -5.92 22.16 -11.47
C GLY A 78 -4.64 22.97 -11.38
N GLU A 79 -4.25 23.32 -10.17
CA GLU A 79 -3.02 24.04 -9.88
C GLU A 79 -2.42 23.65 -8.54
N ASN A 80 -1.11 23.86 -8.37
CA ASN A 80 -0.47 23.73 -7.07
C ASN A 80 -0.17 25.08 -6.41
N LYS A 81 0.27 25.04 -5.15
CA LYS A 81 0.69 26.24 -4.37
C LYS A 81 1.79 27.07 -5.05
N SER A 82 2.60 26.47 -5.92
CA SER A 82 3.64 27.18 -6.69
C SER A 82 3.08 27.88 -7.94
N GLY A 83 1.82 27.65 -8.30
CA GLY A 83 1.15 28.20 -9.47
C GLY A 83 1.25 27.33 -10.73
N ASP A 84 1.97 26.20 -10.68
CA ASP A 84 2.04 25.25 -11.78
C ASP A 84 0.67 24.64 -12.05
N LYS A 85 0.42 24.31 -13.32
CA LYS A 85 -0.88 23.85 -13.78
C LYS A 85 -0.87 22.37 -14.10
N LEU A 86 -1.94 21.70 -13.69
CA LEU A 86 -2.25 20.33 -14.08
C LEU A 86 -3.14 20.36 -15.31
N CYS A 87 -2.75 19.64 -16.36
CA CYS A 87 -3.38 19.75 -17.66
C CYS A 87 -3.60 18.39 -18.33
N TYR A 88 -4.66 18.31 -19.14
CA TYR A 88 -4.82 17.29 -20.17
C TYR A 88 -4.50 17.85 -21.54
N ARG A 89 -4.00 16.98 -22.44
CA ARG A 89 -3.87 17.28 -23.86
C ARG A 89 -5.09 16.77 -24.63
N ILE A 90 -5.59 17.54 -25.58
CA ILE A 90 -6.66 17.18 -26.49
C ILE A 90 -6.07 16.66 -27.81
N ARG A 91 -6.51 15.48 -28.26
CA ARG A 91 -6.28 14.99 -29.62
C ARG A 91 -7.55 14.45 -30.23
N LYS A 92 -7.90 14.90 -31.45
CA LYS A 92 -9.08 14.44 -32.20
C LYS A 92 -10.38 14.46 -31.37
N ARG A 93 -10.58 15.50 -30.53
CA ARG A 93 -11.70 15.67 -29.60
C ARG A 93 -11.70 14.75 -28.37
N TRP A 94 -10.57 14.14 -28.04
CA TRP A 94 -10.41 13.36 -26.81
C TRP A 94 -9.39 14.05 -25.92
N MET A 95 -9.74 14.31 -24.66
CA MET A 95 -8.72 14.52 -23.65
C MET A 95 -8.00 13.19 -23.44
N GLN A 96 -6.70 13.19 -23.68
CA GLN A 96 -5.86 12.02 -23.48
C GLN A 96 -5.76 11.70 -21.99
N GLU A 97 -5.59 10.43 -21.64
CA GLU A 97 -5.46 9.99 -20.23
C GLU A 97 -4.18 10.49 -19.55
N HIS A 98 -3.13 10.74 -20.33
CA HIS A 98 -1.87 11.20 -19.77
C HIS A 98 -2.01 12.61 -19.21
N VAL A 99 -1.49 12.78 -18.00
CA VAL A 99 -1.55 14.04 -17.24
C VAL A 99 -0.24 14.79 -17.41
N TYR A 100 -0.37 16.09 -17.66
CA TYR A 100 0.75 16.98 -17.92
C TYR A 100 0.87 18.06 -16.85
N ARG A 101 2.10 18.40 -16.48
CA ARG A 101 2.40 19.58 -15.66
C ARG A 101 2.92 20.69 -16.55
N TRP A 102 2.26 21.84 -16.51
CA TRP A 102 2.78 23.08 -17.08
C TRP A 102 3.42 23.91 -15.97
N ASN A 103 4.69 24.27 -16.16
CA ASN A 103 5.47 24.98 -15.16
C ASN A 103 5.37 26.50 -15.34
N VAL A 104 4.95 27.22 -14.31
CA VAL A 104 4.68 28.66 -14.39
C VAL A 104 5.93 29.49 -14.63
N LYS A 105 7.10 29.02 -14.19
CA LYS A 105 8.37 29.76 -14.29
C LYS A 105 9.01 29.62 -15.67
N SER A 106 8.98 28.41 -16.25
CA SER A 106 9.62 28.12 -17.53
C SER A 106 8.66 28.16 -18.72
N GLY A 107 7.35 28.05 -18.48
CA GLY A 107 6.34 27.91 -19.52
C GLY A 107 6.33 26.54 -20.21
N ASN A 108 7.18 25.60 -19.78
CA ASN A 108 7.30 24.28 -20.37
C ASN A 108 6.20 23.33 -19.87
N THR A 109 5.80 22.41 -20.74
CA THR A 109 4.91 21.31 -20.38
C THR A 109 5.64 19.97 -20.40
N GLU A 110 5.48 19.20 -19.33
CA GLU A 110 6.07 17.87 -19.16
C GLU A 110 4.95 16.83 -18.95
N ASN A 111 5.06 15.67 -19.58
CA ASN A 111 4.20 14.53 -19.26
C ASN A 111 4.63 13.98 -17.90
N LYS A 112 3.69 13.87 -16.95
CA LYS A 112 4.00 13.45 -15.59
C LYS A 112 3.50 12.06 -15.26
N ALA A 113 2.27 11.74 -15.62
CA ALA A 113 1.67 10.46 -15.25
C ALA A 113 0.80 9.93 -16.41
N SER A 114 0.61 8.61 -16.43
CA SER A 114 -0.23 7.94 -17.40
C SER A 114 -1.71 8.12 -17.10
N THR A 115 -2.06 8.35 -15.83
CA THR A 115 -3.42 8.57 -15.32
C THR A 115 -3.48 9.68 -14.27
N LEU A 116 -4.68 10.16 -13.95
CA LEU A 116 -4.88 11.13 -12.85
C LEU A 116 -4.69 10.49 -11.48
N TYR A 117 -5.05 9.22 -11.33
CA TYR A 117 -4.81 8.45 -10.10
C TYR A 117 -3.33 8.38 -9.75
N GLU A 118 -2.48 7.97 -10.70
CA GLU A 118 -1.03 7.88 -10.49
C GLU A 118 -0.47 9.25 -10.09
N PHE A 119 -0.95 10.31 -10.73
CA PHE A 119 -0.56 11.66 -10.34
C PHE A 119 -1.01 12.02 -8.92
N ILE A 120 -2.27 11.78 -8.56
CA ILE A 120 -2.78 12.06 -7.21
C ILE A 120 -1.98 11.27 -6.17
N ASP A 121 -1.71 9.98 -6.43
CA ASP A 121 -0.97 9.10 -5.54
C ASP A 121 0.41 9.64 -5.16
N TRP A 122 1.15 10.18 -6.12
CA TRP A 122 2.48 10.76 -5.88
C TRP A 122 2.48 11.99 -4.97
N PHE A 123 1.37 12.74 -4.91
CA PHE A 123 1.32 14.01 -4.19
C PHE A 123 0.49 13.95 -2.90
N VAL A 124 -0.27 12.89 -2.67
CA VAL A 124 -1.00 12.70 -1.41
C VAL A 124 -0.01 12.33 -0.30
N PRO A 125 -0.10 12.97 0.88
CA PRO A 125 0.74 12.59 2.01
C PRO A 125 0.53 11.12 2.38
N LYS A 126 1.60 10.35 2.20
CA LYS A 126 1.70 8.95 2.60
C LYS A 126 1.61 8.86 4.14
N LYS A 127 0.52 8.32 4.67
CA LYS A 127 0.19 8.27 6.10
C LYS A 127 1.26 7.50 6.89
N ASN A 128 1.82 6.49 6.25
CA ASN A 128 2.70 5.49 6.86
C ASN A 128 4.19 5.67 6.53
N ALA A 129 4.55 6.63 5.66
CA ALA A 129 5.93 6.91 5.26
C ALA A 129 6.87 7.09 6.46
N GLY A 130 7.92 6.26 6.49
CA GLY A 130 8.99 6.32 7.51
C GLY A 130 8.54 5.99 8.95
N LYS A 131 7.32 5.49 9.16
CA LYS A 131 6.80 5.14 10.49
C LYS A 131 6.74 3.63 10.69
N SER A 132 6.94 3.23 11.94
CA SER A 132 6.58 1.87 12.38
C SER A 132 5.15 1.89 12.91
N GLN A 133 4.29 1.05 12.34
CA GLN A 133 2.90 0.87 12.72
C GLN A 133 2.74 -0.42 13.53
N LEU A 134 2.09 -0.32 14.70
CA LEU A 134 1.67 -1.48 15.48
C LEU A 134 0.52 -2.18 14.74
N ILE A 135 0.66 -3.49 14.48
CA ILE A 135 -0.37 -4.30 13.81
C ILE A 135 -1.13 -5.22 14.77
N GLY A 136 -0.53 -5.59 15.91
CA GLY A 136 -1.23 -6.29 16.97
C GLY A 136 -0.34 -7.19 17.83
N HIS A 137 -0.97 -8.19 18.45
CA HIS A 137 -0.32 -9.11 19.39
C HIS A 137 -0.70 -10.56 19.11
N PHE A 138 0.25 -11.47 19.31
CA PHE A 138 0.04 -12.91 19.21
C PHE A 138 0.78 -13.66 20.33
N ALA A 139 0.35 -14.88 20.63
CA ALA A 139 0.99 -15.72 21.65
C ALA A 139 2.00 -16.69 21.01
N VAL A 140 3.15 -16.85 21.66
CA VAL A 140 4.12 -17.91 21.39
C VAL A 140 4.11 -18.89 22.57
N GLU A 141 3.72 -20.13 22.32
CA GLU A 141 3.53 -21.19 23.31
C GLU A 141 4.55 -22.32 23.16
N SER A 142 5.01 -22.62 21.94
CA SER A 142 5.97 -23.70 21.69
C SER A 142 7.34 -23.37 22.27
N GLY A 143 7.74 -22.09 22.25
CA GLY A 143 9.12 -21.66 22.49
C GLY A 143 9.99 -21.77 21.23
N GLU A 144 9.34 -21.94 20.08
CA GLU A 144 9.95 -22.04 18.76
C GLU A 144 9.16 -21.16 17.78
N LEU A 145 9.88 -20.52 16.84
CA LEU A 145 9.27 -19.75 15.76
C LEU A 145 9.73 -20.30 14.41
N VAL A 146 8.85 -20.20 13.43
CA VAL A 146 9.17 -20.40 12.01
C VAL A 146 8.97 -19.06 11.31
N VAL A 147 9.99 -18.63 10.58
CA VAL A 147 9.94 -17.44 9.72
C VAL A 147 9.94 -17.93 8.28
N THR A 148 8.89 -17.63 7.54
CA THR A 148 8.62 -18.24 6.23
C THR A 148 7.51 -17.50 5.47
N ASP A 149 7.41 -17.77 4.18
CA ASP A 149 6.18 -17.62 3.41
C ASP A 149 5.12 -18.63 3.86
N PRO A 150 3.86 -18.21 4.08
CA PRO A 150 2.76 -19.10 4.46
C PRO A 150 2.34 -20.12 3.38
N CYS A 151 2.81 -19.99 2.13
CA CYS A 151 2.54 -20.98 1.08
C CYS A 151 3.36 -22.28 1.27
N TYR A 152 4.39 -22.26 2.10
CA TYR A 152 5.21 -23.43 2.40
C TYR A 152 4.66 -24.26 3.56
N SER A 153 4.92 -25.56 3.50
CA SER A 153 4.66 -26.50 4.58
C SER A 153 5.81 -26.51 5.59
N MET A 154 5.63 -27.14 6.75
CA MET A 154 6.72 -27.35 7.72
C MET A 154 7.89 -28.19 7.18
N GLU A 155 7.73 -28.87 6.04
CA GLU A 155 8.77 -29.72 5.44
C GLU A 155 9.75 -28.94 4.57
N ASP A 156 9.40 -27.72 4.15
CA ASP A 156 10.16 -26.86 3.23
C ASP A 156 11.33 -26.13 3.92
N THR A 157 12.08 -26.84 4.75
CA THR A 157 13.11 -26.30 5.67
C THR A 157 14.27 -25.55 5.00
N GLU A 158 14.42 -25.66 3.67
CA GLU A 158 15.43 -24.93 2.90
C GLU A 158 15.04 -23.46 2.67
N MET A 159 13.73 -23.17 2.65
CA MET A 159 13.18 -21.82 2.45
C MET A 159 12.80 -21.13 3.77
N GLN A 160 13.09 -21.77 4.90
CA GLN A 160 12.60 -21.37 6.22
C GLN A 160 13.73 -21.10 7.21
N VAL A 161 13.45 -20.19 8.15
CA VAL A 161 14.27 -19.99 9.33
C VAL A 161 13.52 -20.50 10.56
N HIS A 162 13.99 -21.62 11.12
CA HIS A 162 13.49 -22.17 12.38
C HIS A 162 14.32 -21.64 13.55
N LEU A 163 13.64 -21.07 14.53
CA LEU A 163 14.22 -20.43 15.70
C LEU A 163 13.84 -21.21 16.96
N ALA A 164 14.85 -21.67 17.70
CA ALA A 164 14.67 -22.31 19.00
C ALA A 164 15.06 -21.35 20.15
N ASN A 165 14.71 -21.73 21.39
CA ASN A 165 14.95 -20.92 22.58
C ASN A 165 14.27 -19.54 22.49
N VAL A 166 13.06 -19.51 21.94
CA VAL A 166 12.22 -18.32 21.84
C VAL A 166 11.47 -18.12 23.15
N LYS A 167 11.42 -16.86 23.61
CA LYS A 167 10.70 -16.52 24.82
C LYS A 167 9.20 -16.72 24.64
N LYS A 168 8.63 -17.65 25.41
CA LYS A 168 7.17 -17.91 25.44
C LYS A 168 6.40 -16.74 26.04
N GLY A 169 5.18 -16.50 25.55
CA GLY A 169 4.25 -15.50 26.04
C GLY A 169 3.70 -14.60 24.94
N GLN A 170 3.28 -13.39 25.28
CA GLN A 170 2.70 -12.42 24.34
C GLN A 170 3.78 -11.65 23.58
N TRP A 171 3.63 -11.61 22.27
CA TRP A 171 4.48 -10.92 21.32
C TRP A 171 3.70 -9.80 20.65
N THR A 172 4.40 -8.73 20.32
CA THR A 172 3.89 -7.56 19.64
C THR A 172 4.48 -7.52 18.24
N ALA A 173 3.64 -7.29 17.24
CA ALA A 173 4.06 -7.18 15.86
C ALA A 173 3.87 -5.75 15.33
N SER A 174 4.82 -5.31 14.50
CA SER A 174 4.80 -4.00 13.87
C SER A 174 5.39 -4.07 12.47
N ILE A 175 4.87 -3.24 11.57
CA ILE A 175 5.38 -3.07 10.22
C ILE A 175 6.06 -1.70 10.12
N SER A 176 7.07 -1.56 9.26
CA SER A 176 7.54 -0.25 8.81
C SER A 176 7.50 -0.17 7.29
N TYR A 177 7.36 1.05 6.78
CA TYR A 177 7.19 1.32 5.36
C TYR A 177 8.29 2.22 4.84
N THR A 178 8.59 2.11 3.55
CA THR A 178 9.37 3.09 2.80
C THR A 178 8.57 4.40 2.66
N ASP A 179 9.19 5.42 2.07
CA ASP A 179 8.51 6.68 1.79
C ASP A 179 7.38 6.52 0.76
N ASP A 180 7.44 5.48 -0.07
CA ASP A 180 6.41 5.12 -1.07
C ASP A 180 5.32 4.18 -0.52
N GLU A 181 5.26 3.99 0.81
CA GLU A 181 4.35 3.07 1.51
C GLU A 181 4.53 1.59 1.15
N THR A 182 5.68 1.23 0.59
CA THR A 182 6.07 -0.18 0.42
C THR A 182 6.47 -0.78 1.77
N VAL A 183 5.99 -1.96 2.11
CA VAL A 183 6.40 -2.67 3.34
C VAL A 183 7.91 -2.91 3.31
N LYS A 184 8.63 -2.28 4.25
CA LYS A 184 10.09 -2.41 4.40
C LYS A 184 10.46 -3.51 5.39
N THR A 185 9.76 -3.60 6.53
CA THR A 185 10.08 -4.61 7.55
C THR A 185 8.84 -5.13 8.26
N LEU A 186 8.77 -6.43 8.54
CA LEU A 186 7.90 -7.02 9.55
C LEU A 186 8.72 -7.32 10.80
N THR A 187 8.34 -6.78 11.97
CA THR A 187 9.05 -7.02 13.24
C THR A 187 8.09 -7.58 14.28
N ALA A 188 8.44 -8.71 14.89
CA ALA A 188 7.79 -9.24 16.08
C ALA A 188 8.73 -9.21 17.28
N TYR A 189 8.25 -8.85 18.47
CA TYR A 189 9.06 -8.83 19.69
C TYR A 189 8.27 -9.14 20.95
N PHE A 190 8.94 -9.71 21.96
CA PHE A 190 8.33 -10.08 23.22
C PHE A 190 7.87 -8.86 24.03
N ALA A 191 6.63 -8.90 24.54
CA ALA A 191 5.95 -7.84 25.30
C ALA A 191 5.69 -6.54 24.50
N GLU A 192 5.11 -5.52 25.15
CA GLU A 192 4.63 -4.29 24.49
C GLU A 192 5.77 -3.40 23.95
N LYS A 193 6.94 -3.43 24.59
CA LYS A 193 8.05 -2.53 24.27
C LYS A 193 9.13 -3.25 23.46
N LYS A 194 9.50 -2.63 22.33
CA LYS A 194 10.59 -3.10 21.48
C LYS A 194 11.87 -3.26 22.32
N PRO A 195 12.50 -4.44 22.32
CA PRO A 195 13.71 -4.66 23.10
C PRO A 195 14.82 -3.70 22.66
N SER A 196 15.64 -3.23 23.60
CA SER A 196 16.81 -2.40 23.33
C SER A 196 18.02 -3.25 22.95
N GLY A 197 19.05 -2.66 22.33
CA GLY A 197 20.27 -3.36 21.90
C GLY A 197 20.33 -3.62 20.39
N LYS A 198 21.32 -4.39 19.94
CA LYS A 198 21.58 -4.65 18.52
C LYS A 198 20.73 -5.80 17.97
N TRP A 199 20.42 -5.72 16.69
CA TRP A 199 19.89 -6.83 15.91
C TRP A 199 21.05 -7.63 15.31
N HIS A 200 20.89 -8.93 15.20
CA HIS A 200 21.87 -9.84 14.63
C HIS A 200 21.28 -10.45 13.36
N VAL A 201 22.02 -10.38 12.25
CA VAL A 201 21.64 -11.04 11.01
C VAL A 201 21.65 -12.55 11.22
N CYS A 202 20.60 -13.23 10.76
CA CYS A 202 20.56 -14.69 10.70
C CYS A 202 21.37 -15.16 9.50
N ASP A 203 22.11 -16.26 9.64
CA ASP A 203 22.94 -16.81 8.56
C ASP A 203 22.12 -17.40 7.40
N ARG A 204 20.79 -17.50 7.57
CA ARG A 204 19.85 -18.01 6.57
C ARG A 204 18.87 -16.93 6.15
N LEU A 205 18.57 -16.92 4.86
CA LEU A 205 17.49 -16.16 4.25
C LEU A 205 16.22 -17.01 4.25
N ILE A 206 15.06 -16.37 4.11
CA ILE A 206 13.79 -17.04 3.82
C ILE A 206 13.46 -16.88 2.34
N GLY A 207 12.83 -17.89 1.74
CA GLY A 207 12.20 -17.78 0.42
C GLY A 207 10.78 -17.24 0.56
N VAL A 208 10.32 -16.50 -0.46
CA VAL A 208 8.96 -15.97 -0.60
C VAL A 208 8.52 -16.15 -2.05
N ASP A 209 7.38 -16.82 -2.23
CA ASP A 209 6.76 -17.19 -3.51
C ASP A 209 5.26 -16.84 -3.60
N SER A 210 4.69 -16.24 -2.54
CA SER A 210 3.31 -15.73 -2.51
C SER A 210 3.24 -14.21 -2.31
N ALA A 211 4.37 -13.52 -2.44
CA ALA A 211 4.57 -12.13 -2.02
C ALA A 211 4.21 -11.86 -0.55
N GLN A 212 4.19 -12.87 0.33
CA GLN A 212 3.91 -12.74 1.76
C GLN A 212 4.98 -13.43 2.59
N ALA A 213 5.31 -12.87 3.75
CA ALA A 213 6.14 -13.56 4.73
C ALA A 213 5.69 -13.26 6.15
N GLY A 214 5.89 -14.22 7.04
CA GLY A 214 5.45 -14.11 8.41
C GLY A 214 6.38 -14.76 9.43
N ILE A 215 6.02 -14.53 10.69
CA ILE A 215 6.69 -15.03 11.88
C ILE A 215 5.63 -15.76 12.70
N PHE A 216 5.77 -17.08 12.83
CA PHE A 216 4.72 -17.96 13.35
C PHE A 216 5.25 -18.86 14.47
N ASP A 217 4.41 -19.14 15.46
CA ASP A 217 4.66 -20.21 16.43
C ASP A 217 4.67 -21.56 15.71
N ALA A 218 5.75 -22.32 15.90
CA ALA A 218 5.97 -23.58 15.19
C ALA A 218 4.87 -24.63 15.43
N ASN A 219 4.14 -24.56 16.55
CA ASN A 219 3.06 -25.51 16.83
C ASN A 219 1.76 -25.16 16.12
N LEU A 220 1.59 -23.94 15.60
CA LEU A 220 0.35 -23.48 14.99
C LEU A 220 0.48 -23.24 13.48
N PHE A 221 1.69 -22.98 13.00
CA PHE A 221 1.95 -22.74 11.58
C PHE A 221 1.39 -23.87 10.69
N GLY A 222 0.65 -23.49 9.65
CA GLY A 222 0.09 -24.39 8.64
C GLY A 222 -1.08 -25.25 9.11
N LYS A 223 -1.63 -25.03 10.32
CA LYS A 223 -2.73 -25.85 10.86
C LYS A 223 -4.08 -25.17 10.73
N ASP A 224 -4.96 -25.73 9.92
CA ASP A 224 -6.30 -25.18 9.68
C ASP A 224 -7.14 -25.08 10.96
N GLU A 225 -6.97 -26.01 11.91
CA GLU A 225 -7.67 -26.00 13.20
C GLU A 225 -7.26 -24.85 14.10
N SER A 226 -6.11 -24.21 13.83
CA SER A 226 -5.68 -23.02 14.57
C SER A 226 -6.46 -21.77 14.16
N ILE A 227 -7.09 -21.77 12.98
CA ILE A 227 -7.90 -20.64 12.47
C ILE A 227 -9.34 -20.77 12.97
N PRO A 228 -9.80 -19.86 13.86
CA PRO A 228 -11.15 -19.92 14.39
C PRO A 228 -12.17 -19.42 13.35
N GLY A 229 -13.29 -20.14 13.22
CA GLY A 229 -14.40 -19.73 12.35
C GLY A 229 -14.10 -19.88 10.86
N GLU A 230 -14.85 -19.16 10.03
CA GLU A 230 -14.65 -19.11 8.58
C GLU A 230 -13.71 -17.96 8.22
N VAL A 231 -12.96 -18.14 7.12
CA VAL A 231 -12.13 -17.09 6.51
C VAL A 231 -12.97 -16.23 5.56
N GLU A 232 -12.57 -14.99 5.31
CA GLU A 232 -13.26 -14.12 4.35
C GLU A 232 -13.01 -14.58 2.91
N ASN A 233 -11.80 -15.07 2.66
CA ASN A 233 -11.34 -15.55 1.37
C ASN A 233 -11.48 -14.49 0.27
N VAL A 234 -10.86 -13.33 0.50
CA VAL A 234 -10.95 -12.15 -0.37
C VAL A 234 -10.54 -12.44 -1.82
N TYR A 235 -9.70 -13.46 -2.02
CA TYR A 235 -9.16 -13.84 -3.33
C TYR A 235 -9.87 -15.04 -3.97
N ASP A 236 -10.99 -15.52 -3.41
CA ASP A 236 -11.75 -16.66 -3.92
C ASP A 236 -10.91 -17.94 -4.13
N ILE A 237 -9.97 -18.21 -3.21
CA ILE A 237 -9.08 -19.37 -3.25
C ILE A 237 -9.88 -20.65 -2.92
N GLU A 238 -9.70 -21.71 -3.69
CA GLU A 238 -10.30 -23.01 -3.39
C GLU A 238 -9.64 -23.61 -2.14
N ILE A 239 -10.43 -23.99 -1.13
CA ILE A 239 -9.95 -24.55 0.15
C ILE A 239 -10.28 -26.05 0.16
N ASP A 240 -9.50 -26.83 -0.58
CA ASP A 240 -9.70 -28.26 -0.80
C ASP A 240 -8.54 -29.15 -0.28
N GLU A 241 -7.43 -28.55 0.15
CA GLU A 241 -6.26 -29.21 0.74
C GLU A 241 -5.99 -28.75 2.19
N GLU A 242 -5.33 -29.62 2.96
CA GLU A 242 -4.91 -29.32 4.34
C GLU A 242 -3.90 -28.16 4.37
N GLY A 243 -4.11 -27.21 5.28
CA GLY A 243 -3.28 -26.02 5.43
C GLY A 243 -3.73 -24.83 4.58
N LEU A 244 -4.62 -25.03 3.60
CA LEU A 244 -5.11 -23.94 2.76
C LEU A 244 -5.96 -22.94 3.53
N LYS A 245 -6.71 -23.37 4.56
CA LYS A 245 -7.46 -22.42 5.39
C LYS A 245 -6.50 -21.52 6.16
N TYR A 246 -5.39 -22.05 6.66
CA TYR A 246 -4.33 -21.25 7.30
C TYR A 246 -3.70 -20.25 6.32
N TYR A 247 -3.38 -20.70 5.12
CA TYR A 247 -2.85 -19.84 4.05
C TYR A 247 -3.82 -18.73 3.66
N VAL A 248 -5.10 -19.05 3.49
CA VAL A 248 -6.15 -18.05 3.18
C VAL A 248 -6.31 -17.06 4.33
N ALA A 249 -6.25 -17.49 5.59
CA ALA A 249 -6.28 -16.57 6.73
C ALA A 249 -5.08 -15.60 6.74
N CYS A 250 -3.90 -16.06 6.32
CA CYS A 250 -2.74 -15.20 6.11
C CYS A 250 -2.98 -14.20 4.98
N SER A 251 -3.54 -14.67 3.85
CA SER A 251 -3.86 -13.84 2.68
C SER A 251 -4.90 -12.76 3.00
N ASP A 252 -5.97 -13.11 3.72
CA ASP A 252 -6.98 -12.15 4.19
C ASP A 252 -6.34 -11.10 5.12
N SER A 253 -5.39 -11.52 5.97
CA SER A 253 -4.71 -10.62 6.93
C SER A 253 -3.81 -9.56 6.27
N VAL A 254 -3.42 -9.78 5.00
CA VAL A 254 -2.59 -8.84 4.24
C VAL A 254 -3.36 -8.10 3.15
N ALA A 255 -4.64 -8.42 2.95
CA ALA A 255 -5.45 -7.91 1.84
C ALA A 255 -5.86 -6.43 1.99
N SER A 256 -5.76 -5.87 3.19
CA SER A 256 -6.08 -4.46 3.46
C SER A 256 -4.92 -3.53 3.11
N ASP A 257 -5.18 -2.21 3.12
CA ASP A 257 -4.15 -1.20 2.89
C ASP A 257 -3.08 -1.15 4.01
N GLU A 258 -3.29 -1.84 5.14
CA GLU A 258 -2.25 -2.04 6.16
C GLU A 258 -1.20 -3.09 5.77
N GLN A 259 -1.45 -3.89 4.71
CA GLN A 259 -0.50 -4.85 4.12
C GLN A 259 0.11 -5.85 5.12
N GLY A 260 -0.57 -6.09 6.24
CA GLY A 260 -0.18 -7.09 7.21
C GLY A 260 -1.04 -7.11 8.46
N GLY A 261 -0.93 -8.21 9.19
CA GLY A 261 -1.89 -8.53 10.24
C GLY A 261 -1.42 -9.64 11.18
N ILE A 262 -2.36 -10.05 12.03
CA ILE A 262 -2.17 -11.09 13.03
C ILE A 262 -3.02 -12.30 12.67
N VAL A 263 -2.40 -13.47 12.76
CA VAL A 263 -3.09 -14.76 12.74
C VAL A 263 -2.86 -15.47 14.08
N PRO A 264 -3.68 -16.46 14.44
CA PRO A 264 -3.42 -17.31 15.60
C PRO A 264 -1.98 -17.84 15.59
N GLY A 265 -1.22 -17.48 16.63
CA GLY A 265 0.17 -17.88 16.77
C GLY A 265 1.18 -17.10 15.94
N GLY A 266 0.80 -16.06 15.18
CA GLY A 266 1.77 -15.39 14.34
C GLY A 266 1.35 -14.05 13.77
N THR A 267 2.20 -13.56 12.88
CA THR A 267 2.00 -12.31 12.14
C THR A 267 2.54 -12.46 10.73
N VAL A 268 1.90 -11.81 9.78
CA VAL A 268 2.24 -11.88 8.35
C VAL A 268 2.15 -10.49 7.73
N ALA A 269 2.96 -10.23 6.72
CA ALA A 269 2.92 -9.01 5.92
C ALA A 269 3.17 -9.33 4.45
N MET A 270 2.67 -8.46 3.55
CA MET A 270 3.12 -8.44 2.16
C MET A 270 4.62 -8.13 2.13
N SER A 271 5.35 -8.86 1.31
CA SER A 271 6.60 -8.38 0.76
C SER A 271 6.28 -7.21 -0.17
N GLY A 272 6.78 -6.03 0.18
CA GLY A 272 6.60 -4.84 -0.65
C GLY A 272 7.28 -4.92 -2.03
N TYR A 273 8.14 -5.92 -2.24
CA TYR A 273 8.93 -6.15 -3.46
C TYR A 273 8.50 -7.42 -4.21
N GLY A 274 7.60 -8.23 -3.63
CA GLY A 274 7.13 -9.48 -4.21
C GLY A 274 7.95 -10.70 -3.80
N ASP A 275 8.08 -11.66 -4.71
CA ASP A 275 8.78 -12.92 -4.49
C ASP A 275 10.30 -12.73 -4.45
N GLY A 276 11.01 -13.54 -3.67
CA GLY A 276 12.46 -13.42 -3.52
C GLY A 276 13.03 -14.03 -2.25
N MET A 277 14.29 -13.68 -1.96
CA MET A 277 15.00 -14.12 -0.76
C MET A 277 15.20 -12.95 0.20
N TYR A 278 14.76 -13.09 1.44
CA TYR A 278 14.76 -11.98 2.41
C TYR A 278 15.58 -12.28 3.67
N GLU A 279 16.19 -11.22 4.22
CA GLU A 279 17.03 -11.31 5.41
C GLU A 279 16.18 -11.38 6.68
N VAL A 280 16.54 -12.30 7.59
CA VAL A 280 15.96 -12.38 8.93
C VAL A 280 16.96 -11.84 9.95
N ARG A 281 16.51 -10.96 10.85
CA ARG A 281 17.29 -10.46 11.97
C ARG A 281 16.69 -10.89 13.29
N ILE A 282 17.56 -11.25 14.24
CA ILE A 282 17.19 -11.81 15.54
C ILE A 282 17.71 -10.91 16.66
N LYS A 283 16.97 -10.88 17.76
CA LYS A 283 17.34 -10.18 18.98
C LYS A 283 17.30 -11.09 20.19
N TYR A 284 18.37 -11.05 20.98
CA TYR A 284 18.52 -11.85 22.19
C TYR A 284 18.41 -10.99 23.45
N ASN A 285 17.87 -11.56 24.52
CA ASN A 285 17.98 -10.99 25.85
C ASN A 285 19.27 -11.43 26.57
N VAL A 286 19.47 -10.97 27.81
CA VAL A 286 20.65 -11.31 28.63
C VAL A 286 20.77 -12.81 28.95
N SER A 287 19.66 -13.55 28.92
CA SER A 287 19.60 -15.00 29.10
C SER A 287 19.78 -15.79 27.81
N LYS A 288 20.09 -15.10 26.69
CA LYS A 288 20.21 -15.66 25.33
C LYS A 288 18.91 -16.26 24.78
N GLU A 289 17.75 -15.93 25.33
CA GLU A 289 16.45 -16.23 24.71
C GLU A 289 16.21 -15.26 23.55
N ILE A 290 15.58 -15.74 22.48
CA ILE A 290 15.11 -14.88 21.38
C ILE A 290 13.89 -14.09 21.86
N VAL A 291 13.96 -12.77 21.75
CA VAL A 291 12.92 -11.80 22.17
C VAL A 291 12.53 -10.84 21.06
N GLY A 292 13.10 -10.99 19.87
CA GLY A 292 12.73 -10.21 18.71
C GLY A 292 13.16 -10.91 17.42
N VAL A 293 12.31 -10.82 16.40
CA VAL A 293 12.51 -11.34 15.05
C VAL A 293 12.06 -10.25 14.07
N MET A 294 12.81 -10.05 13.01
CA MET A 294 12.53 -9.07 11.96
C MET A 294 12.80 -9.70 10.61
N ILE A 295 11.86 -9.53 9.68
CA ILE A 295 12.06 -9.75 8.25
C ILE A 295 12.37 -8.39 7.64
N ASP A 296 13.48 -8.29 6.92
CA ASP A 296 13.87 -7.09 6.16
C ASP A 296 13.59 -7.35 4.68
N PHE A 297 12.57 -6.68 4.15
CA PHE A 297 12.11 -6.85 2.76
C PHE A 297 12.88 -5.98 1.77
N GLY A 298 13.64 -4.97 2.23
CA GLY A 298 14.28 -4.02 1.32
C GLY A 298 15.58 -3.44 1.84
N ASP A 299 16.66 -3.73 1.12
CA ASP A 299 17.00 -2.90 -0.05
C ASP A 299 17.18 -3.78 -1.31
N GLU A 300 16.45 -3.47 -2.40
CA GLU A 300 17.00 -3.71 -3.74
C GLU A 300 18.05 -2.61 -3.98
N GLU A 301 19.33 -2.98 -4.05
CA GLU A 301 20.35 -2.12 -4.68
C GLU A 301 20.21 -2.11 -6.20
#